data_AF-A0A6L3ABK8-F1
#
_entry.id   AF-A0A6L3ABK8-F1
#
_cell.length_a   1.000
_cell.length_b   1.000
_cell.length_c   1.000
_cell.angle_alpha   90.00
_cell.angle_beta   90.00
_cell.angle_gamma   90.00
#
_symmetry.space_group_name_H-M   'P 1'
#
loop_
_entity.id
_entity.type
_entity.pdbx_description
1 polymer ?
#
loop_
_entity_poly.entity_id
_entity_poly.type
_entity_poly.pdbx_seq_one_letter_code
_entity_poly.pdbx_strand_id
1 'polypeptide(L)'
;MTAVEKKTYRVIGARPIRPDGVEKVTGKALFGADARPAGLIYGKILRSPHAHARIISIDTSEAEAVPGVLAVMTASDLPAASDEVQALGETAVNLKELSDNVLASDKVLYRGHAVAAVAAVSVHVAEQAARRIRVQYEPLPVVLDVREAMLDDAPLLNENLFTRSMGKVVSD
;
A
#
# COMPACT_ATOMS: atom_id res chain seq x y z
N MET A 1 46.10 37.41 -6.95
CA MET A 1 44.86 36.63 -7.14
C MET A 1 45.03 35.80 -8.40
N THR A 2 45.33 34.52 -8.26
CA THR A 2 45.57 33.62 -9.40
C THR A 2 44.21 33.23 -9.98
N ALA A 3 43.93 33.64 -11.22
CA ALA A 3 42.71 33.24 -11.91
C ALA A 3 42.72 31.72 -12.11
N VAL A 4 41.79 31.01 -11.49
CA VAL A 4 41.59 29.58 -11.73
C VAL A 4 41.06 29.44 -13.16
N GLU A 5 41.83 28.77 -14.01
CA GLU A 5 41.47 28.51 -15.40
C GLU A 5 40.16 27.73 -15.45
N LYS A 6 39.12 28.32 -16.08
CA LYS A 6 37.78 27.77 -16.06
C LYS A 6 37.70 26.57 -17.00
N LYS A 7 37.92 25.37 -16.45
CA LYS A 7 37.90 24.11 -17.21
C LYS A 7 36.54 23.94 -17.89
N THR A 8 36.53 23.96 -19.23
CA THR A 8 35.32 23.80 -20.02
C THR A 8 35.07 22.33 -20.26
N TYR A 9 33.96 21.82 -19.74
CA TYR A 9 33.57 20.42 -19.88
C TYR A 9 32.58 20.25 -21.02
N ARG A 10 32.62 19.09 -21.68
CA ARG A 10 31.70 18.76 -22.79
C ARG A 10 30.22 18.73 -22.38
N VAL A 11 29.94 18.37 -21.12
CA VAL A 11 28.58 18.14 -20.60
C VAL A 11 28.27 19.02 -19.39
N ILE A 12 29.23 19.20 -18.48
CA ILE A 12 29.03 20.00 -17.26
C ILE A 12 28.90 21.49 -17.64
N GLY A 13 27.74 22.08 -17.32
CA GLY A 13 27.41 23.47 -17.67
C GLY A 13 26.87 23.69 -19.08
N ALA A 14 26.64 22.62 -19.86
CA ALA A 14 26.04 22.68 -21.19
C ALA A 14 24.53 22.35 -21.16
N ARG A 15 23.84 22.54 -22.30
CA ARG A 15 22.44 22.13 -22.53
C ARG A 15 22.38 20.93 -23.49
N PRO A 16 22.75 19.72 -23.06
CA PRO A 16 22.73 18.54 -23.94
C PRO A 16 21.30 18.16 -24.34
N ILE A 17 21.17 17.48 -25.48
CA ILE A 17 19.90 16.88 -25.88
C ILE A 17 19.54 15.80 -24.86
N ARG A 18 18.28 15.82 -24.41
CA ARG A 18 17.76 14.84 -23.45
C ARG A 18 17.73 13.44 -24.09
N PRO A 19 18.47 12.44 -23.57
CA PRO A 19 18.61 11.13 -24.21
C PRO A 19 17.29 10.37 -24.42
N ASP A 20 16.38 10.43 -23.45
CA ASP A 20 15.06 9.78 -23.47
C ASP A 20 13.96 10.67 -24.09
N GLY A 21 14.33 11.83 -24.63
CA GLY A 21 13.39 12.83 -25.13
C GLY A 21 12.58 12.35 -26.34
N VAL A 22 13.26 11.83 -27.36
CA VAL A 22 12.63 11.40 -28.62
C VAL A 22 11.64 10.28 -28.40
N GLU A 23 12.03 9.22 -27.69
CA GLU A 23 11.17 8.06 -27.45
C GLU A 23 9.89 8.44 -26.70
N LYS A 24 9.98 9.31 -25.68
CA LYS A 24 8.82 9.79 -24.93
C LYS A 24 7.86 10.63 -25.77
N VAL A 25 8.35 11.55 -26.60
CA VAL A 25 7.46 12.41 -27.42
C VAL A 25 6.88 11.70 -28.64
N THR A 26 7.50 10.58 -29.05
CA THR A 26 7.04 9.75 -30.16
C THR A 26 6.17 8.56 -29.73
N GLY A 27 5.98 8.34 -28.43
CA GLY A 27 5.24 7.19 -27.89
C GLY A 27 5.98 5.85 -28.05
N LYS A 28 7.29 5.87 -28.29
CA LYS A 28 8.14 4.66 -28.40
C LYS A 28 8.71 4.21 -27.05
N ALA A 29 8.71 5.09 -26.06
CA ALA A 29 9.15 4.73 -24.72
C ALA A 29 8.21 3.67 -24.13
N LEU A 30 8.77 2.58 -23.62
CA LEU A 30 8.02 1.51 -22.96
C LEU A 30 7.93 1.78 -21.46
N PHE A 31 6.72 1.75 -20.93
CA PHE A 31 6.42 1.81 -19.51
C PHE A 31 5.94 0.45 -18.99
N GLY A 32 5.89 0.27 -17.67
CA GLY A 32 5.44 -1.00 -17.08
C GLY A 32 4.04 -1.43 -17.56
N ALA A 33 3.16 -0.47 -17.83
CA ALA A 33 1.82 -0.71 -18.35
C ALA A 33 1.77 -1.11 -19.84
N ASP A 34 2.89 -1.06 -20.56
CA ASP A 34 2.99 -1.45 -21.98
C ASP A 34 3.45 -2.90 -22.16
N ALA A 35 3.97 -3.53 -21.10
CA ALA A 35 4.40 -4.92 -21.14
C ALA A 35 3.21 -5.87 -21.33
N ARG A 36 3.33 -6.82 -22.27
CA ARG A 36 2.31 -7.83 -22.57
C ARG A 36 2.94 -9.23 -22.66
N PRO A 37 3.47 -9.79 -21.56
CA PRO A 37 3.99 -11.15 -21.55
C PRO A 37 2.88 -12.18 -21.84
N ALA A 38 3.27 -13.34 -22.34
CA ALA A 38 2.35 -14.46 -22.48
C ALA A 38 1.79 -14.86 -21.11
N GLY A 39 0.47 -15.05 -21.02
CA GLY A 39 -0.19 -15.37 -19.76
C GLY A 39 -0.34 -14.19 -18.78
N LEU A 40 -0.21 -12.94 -19.25
CA LEU A 40 -0.47 -11.76 -18.42
C LEU A 40 -1.88 -11.82 -17.80
N ILE A 41 -1.93 -11.69 -16.47
CA ILE A 41 -3.15 -11.53 -15.68
C ILE A 41 -3.18 -10.14 -15.06
N TYR A 42 -4.36 -9.70 -14.63
CA TYR A 42 -4.61 -8.36 -14.13
C TYR A 42 -5.07 -8.41 -12.67
N GLY A 43 -4.40 -7.60 -11.85
CA GLY A 43 -4.75 -7.41 -10.44
C GLY A 43 -5.68 -6.22 -10.23
N LYS A 44 -6.66 -6.33 -9.34
CA LYS A 44 -7.42 -5.20 -8.80
C LYS A 44 -7.50 -5.28 -7.28
N ILE A 45 -7.19 -4.16 -6.62
CA ILE A 45 -7.29 -4.04 -5.17
C ILE A 45 -8.63 -3.42 -4.81
N LEU A 46 -9.40 -4.12 -3.97
CA LEU A 46 -10.53 -3.54 -3.25
C LEU A 46 -9.97 -2.69 -2.10
N ARG A 47 -10.42 -1.44 -2.05
CA ARG A 47 -9.96 -0.46 -1.06
C ARG A 47 -11.10 -0.01 -0.17
N SER A 48 -10.78 0.22 1.10
CA SER A 48 -11.70 0.71 2.12
C SER A 48 -12.33 2.05 1.73
N PRO A 49 -13.65 2.21 1.88
CA PRO A 49 -14.30 3.52 1.79
C PRO A 49 -14.17 4.33 3.09
N HIS A 50 -13.81 3.70 4.22
CA HIS A 50 -13.77 4.30 5.55
C HIS A 50 -12.38 4.81 5.92
N ALA A 51 -12.32 5.92 6.66
CA ALA A 51 -11.10 6.46 7.24
C ALA A 51 -10.67 5.68 8.50
N HIS A 52 -11.61 5.23 9.32
CA HIS A 52 -11.32 4.33 10.45
C HIS A 52 -12.53 3.41 10.65
N ALA A 53 -12.32 2.09 10.59
CA ALA A 53 -13.36 1.10 10.84
C ALA A 53 -12.78 -0.27 11.17
N ARG A 54 -13.46 -1.04 12.02
CA ARG A 54 -13.18 -2.47 12.20
C ARG A 54 -13.74 -3.26 11.02
N ILE A 55 -13.00 -4.26 10.55
CA ILE A 55 -13.49 -5.23 9.57
C ILE A 55 -14.18 -6.34 10.34
N ILE A 56 -15.50 -6.47 10.17
CA ILE A 56 -16.30 -7.51 10.83
C ILE A 56 -16.24 -8.80 10.03
N SER A 57 -16.36 -8.70 8.71
CA SER A 57 -16.28 -9.84 7.80
C SER A 57 -15.97 -9.40 6.37
N ILE A 58 -15.36 -10.31 5.60
CA ILE A 58 -15.12 -10.18 4.16
C ILE A 58 -15.72 -11.42 3.49
N ASP A 59 -16.64 -11.22 2.56
CA ASP A 59 -17.23 -12.27 1.73
C ASP A 59 -16.75 -12.09 0.28
N THR A 60 -15.98 -13.07 -0.19
CA THR A 60 -15.39 -13.13 -1.54
C THR A 60 -16.16 -14.03 -2.50
N SER A 61 -17.20 -14.72 -2.04
CA SER A 61 -17.87 -15.80 -2.80
C SER A 61 -18.43 -15.33 -4.15
N GLU A 62 -19.11 -14.18 -4.18
CA GLU A 62 -19.64 -13.61 -5.43
C GLU A 62 -18.54 -13.15 -6.39
N ALA A 63 -17.36 -12.79 -5.89
CA ALA A 63 -16.22 -12.37 -6.70
C ALA A 63 -15.49 -13.59 -7.31
N GLU A 64 -15.31 -14.65 -6.53
CA GLU A 64 -14.71 -15.92 -6.98
C GLU A 64 -15.55 -16.62 -8.05
N ALA A 65 -16.88 -16.48 -7.97
CA ALA A 65 -17.80 -17.06 -8.96
C ALA A 65 -17.80 -16.34 -10.32
N VAL A 66 -17.08 -15.21 -10.47
CA VAL A 66 -17.06 -14.46 -11.73
C VAL A 66 -16.21 -15.17 -12.78
N PRO A 67 -16.75 -15.48 -13.98
CA PRO A 67 -15.97 -16.10 -15.04
C PRO A 67 -14.72 -15.29 -15.40
N GLY A 68 -13.55 -15.96 -15.37
CA GLY A 68 -12.26 -15.35 -15.67
C GLY A 68 -11.53 -14.77 -14.46
N VAL A 69 -12.10 -14.85 -13.24
CA VAL A 69 -11.34 -14.69 -12.00
C VAL A 69 -10.50 -15.94 -11.76
N LEU A 70 -9.25 -15.73 -11.34
CA LEU A 70 -8.27 -16.78 -11.08
C LEU A 70 -7.98 -16.94 -9.59
N ALA A 71 -8.02 -15.84 -8.85
CA ALA A 71 -7.86 -15.83 -7.40
C ALA A 71 -8.48 -14.57 -6.79
N VAL A 72 -8.98 -14.70 -5.57
CA VAL A 72 -9.27 -13.58 -4.67
C VAL A 72 -8.47 -13.81 -3.39
N MET A 73 -7.82 -12.79 -2.89
CA MET A 73 -6.98 -12.85 -1.68
C MET A 73 -7.43 -11.80 -0.68
N THR A 74 -7.39 -12.14 0.60
CA THR A 74 -7.56 -11.24 1.74
C THR A 74 -6.36 -11.34 2.67
N ALA A 75 -6.38 -10.63 3.79
CA ALA A 75 -5.34 -10.76 4.81
C ALA A 75 -5.20 -12.19 5.36
N SER A 76 -6.25 -13.04 5.29
CA SER A 76 -6.18 -14.43 5.76
C SER A 76 -5.25 -15.32 4.91
N ASP A 77 -4.96 -14.91 3.69
CA ASP A 77 -4.08 -15.64 2.77
C ASP A 77 -2.60 -15.23 2.93
N LEU A 78 -2.33 -14.19 3.72
CA LEU A 78 -0.98 -13.75 4.04
C LEU A 78 -0.39 -14.61 5.17
N PRO A 79 0.93 -14.82 5.20
CA PRO A 79 1.58 -15.49 6.32
C PRO A 79 1.24 -14.80 7.64
N ALA A 80 0.93 -15.58 8.67
CA ALA A 80 0.75 -15.06 10.02
C ALA A 80 2.03 -14.35 10.47
N ALA A 81 1.91 -13.06 10.76
CA ALA A 81 3.01 -12.24 11.24
C ALA A 81 2.88 -12.05 12.75
N SER A 82 3.99 -12.19 13.48
CA SER A 82 3.98 -11.91 14.92
C SER A 82 3.83 -10.42 15.18
N ASP A 83 3.06 -10.07 16.21
CA ASP A 83 2.89 -8.71 16.71
C ASP A 83 4.06 -8.30 17.61
N GLU A 84 5.26 -8.43 17.06
CA GLU A 84 6.52 -8.17 17.75
C GLU A 84 7.45 -7.37 16.84
N VAL A 85 8.14 -6.40 17.44
CA VAL A 85 9.18 -5.63 16.75
C VAL A 85 10.39 -6.53 16.54
N GLN A 86 10.74 -6.77 15.28
CA GLN A 86 11.89 -7.56 14.87
C GLN A 86 12.94 -6.66 14.21
N ALA A 87 14.21 -6.93 14.50
CA ALA A 87 15.33 -6.27 13.85
C ALA A 87 15.58 -6.91 12.48
N LEU A 88 15.19 -6.22 11.41
CA LEU A 88 15.46 -6.59 10.02
C LEU A 88 16.63 -5.76 9.49
N GLY A 89 17.85 -6.13 9.87
CA GLY A 89 19.06 -5.43 9.47
C GLY A 89 19.13 -4.02 10.05
N GLU A 90 19.08 -3.00 9.20
CA GLU A 90 19.20 -1.58 9.61
C GLU A 90 17.92 -0.99 10.23
N THR A 91 16.80 -1.74 10.21
CA THR A 91 15.50 -1.24 10.70
C THR A 91 14.86 -2.22 11.67
N ALA A 92 14.21 -1.70 12.70
CA ALA A 92 13.34 -2.47 13.57
C ALA A 92 11.89 -2.22 13.14
N VAL A 93 11.15 -3.29 12.81
CA VAL A 93 9.76 -3.19 12.31
C VAL A 93 8.88 -4.24 12.94
N ASN A 94 7.61 -3.92 13.13
CA ASN A 94 6.59 -4.89 13.49
C ASN A 94 6.07 -5.57 12.21
N LEU A 95 6.26 -6.88 12.10
CA LEU A 95 5.85 -7.62 10.90
C LEU A 95 4.32 -7.64 10.75
N LYS A 96 3.56 -7.65 11.85
CA LYS A 96 2.10 -7.60 11.80
C LYS A 96 1.63 -6.29 11.18
N GLU A 97 2.18 -5.16 11.62
CA GLU A 97 1.83 -3.84 11.09
C GLU A 97 2.16 -3.71 9.59
N LEU A 98 3.28 -4.28 9.15
CA LEU A 98 3.63 -4.35 7.73
C LEU A 98 2.63 -5.18 6.94
N SER A 99 2.27 -6.37 7.45
CA SER A 99 1.28 -7.25 6.81
C SER A 99 -0.10 -6.59 6.72
N ASP A 100 -0.55 -5.95 7.81
CA ASP A 100 -1.83 -5.26 7.88
C ASP A 100 -1.90 -4.05 6.95
N ASN A 101 -0.75 -3.45 6.59
CA ASN A 101 -0.67 -2.40 5.59
C ASN A 101 -0.65 -2.93 4.14
N VAL A 102 -0.35 -4.21 3.92
CA VAL A 102 -0.47 -4.88 2.60
C VAL A 102 -1.94 -5.18 2.31
N LEU A 103 -2.62 -5.88 3.22
CA LEU A 103 -4.07 -6.10 3.22
C LEU A 103 -4.56 -6.02 4.66
N ALA A 104 -5.52 -5.13 4.91
CA ALA A 104 -6.09 -4.91 6.24
C ALA A 104 -6.76 -6.18 6.77
N SER A 105 -6.34 -6.62 7.96
CA SER A 105 -6.89 -7.78 8.67
C SER A 105 -8.02 -7.37 9.63
N ASP A 106 -7.67 -6.63 10.68
CA ASP A 106 -8.56 -6.32 11.80
C ASP A 106 -9.34 -5.01 11.57
N LYS A 107 -8.66 -4.00 11.01
CA LYS A 107 -9.21 -2.66 10.84
C LYS A 107 -8.58 -1.91 9.68
N VAL A 108 -9.33 -0.94 9.17
CA VAL A 108 -8.88 0.03 8.17
C VAL A 108 -8.54 1.34 8.86
N LEU A 109 -7.38 1.91 8.56
CA LEU A 109 -6.83 3.10 9.24
C LEU A 109 -6.85 4.36 8.37
N TYR A 110 -7.25 4.23 7.11
CA TYR A 110 -7.41 5.36 6.20
C TYR A 110 -8.31 5.00 5.02
N ARG A 111 -8.92 6.02 4.42
CA ARG A 111 -9.68 5.85 3.18
C ARG A 111 -8.73 5.41 2.08
N GLY A 112 -9.04 4.31 1.42
CA GLY A 112 -8.16 3.72 0.42
C GLY A 112 -7.29 2.58 0.94
N HIS A 113 -7.34 2.23 2.23
CA HIS A 113 -6.59 1.09 2.77
C HIS A 113 -6.95 -0.19 2.00
N ALA A 114 -5.96 -0.99 1.61
CA ALA A 114 -6.19 -2.22 0.83
C ALA A 114 -6.84 -3.29 1.71
N VAL A 115 -7.85 -4.00 1.18
CA VAL A 115 -8.65 -4.96 1.97
C VAL A 115 -8.67 -6.33 1.32
N ALA A 116 -8.83 -6.37 -0.01
CA ALA A 116 -8.76 -7.60 -0.78
C ALA A 116 -8.11 -7.35 -2.14
N ALA A 117 -7.57 -8.40 -2.74
CA ALA A 117 -6.98 -8.38 -4.08
C ALA A 117 -7.67 -9.42 -4.97
N VAL A 118 -7.91 -9.07 -6.23
CA VAL A 118 -8.46 -9.96 -7.25
C VAL A 118 -7.46 -10.11 -8.37
N ALA A 119 -7.21 -11.33 -8.81
CA ALA A 119 -6.45 -11.65 -10.02
C ALA A 119 -7.38 -12.24 -11.09
N ALA A 120 -7.37 -11.69 -12.31
CA ALA A 120 -8.26 -12.12 -13.39
C ALA A 120 -7.62 -12.01 -14.79
N VAL A 121 -8.27 -12.62 -15.78
CA VAL A 121 -7.80 -12.65 -17.18
C VAL A 121 -7.86 -11.30 -17.91
N SER A 122 -8.57 -10.31 -17.36
CA SER A 122 -8.61 -8.95 -17.91
C SER A 122 -8.87 -7.90 -16.83
N VAL A 123 -8.52 -6.64 -17.12
CA VAL A 123 -8.81 -5.49 -16.23
C VAL A 123 -10.31 -5.41 -15.92
N HIS A 124 -11.17 -5.54 -16.93
CA HIS A 124 -12.62 -5.45 -16.76
C HIS A 124 -13.15 -6.53 -15.82
N VAL A 125 -12.70 -7.78 -15.98
CA VAL A 125 -13.13 -8.87 -15.10
C VAL A 125 -12.65 -8.63 -13.66
N ALA A 126 -11.39 -8.21 -13.48
CA ALA A 126 -10.84 -7.89 -12.15
C ALA A 126 -11.64 -6.77 -11.47
N GLU A 127 -12.02 -5.73 -12.19
CA GLU A 127 -12.83 -4.63 -11.66
C GLU A 127 -14.26 -5.03 -11.31
N GLN A 128 -14.90 -5.83 -12.16
CA GLN A 128 -16.26 -6.33 -11.91
C GLN A 128 -16.29 -7.26 -10.69
N ALA A 129 -15.31 -8.16 -10.58
CA ALA A 129 -15.19 -9.07 -9.45
C ALA A 129 -14.87 -8.33 -8.14
N ALA A 130 -13.94 -7.36 -8.15
CA ALA A 130 -13.64 -6.57 -6.96
C ALA A 130 -14.88 -5.85 -6.38
N ARG A 131 -15.80 -5.39 -7.24
CA ARG A 131 -17.07 -4.76 -6.80
C ARG A 131 -18.08 -5.73 -6.17
N ARG A 132 -17.91 -7.04 -6.35
CA ARG A 132 -18.78 -8.08 -5.77
C ARG A 132 -18.31 -8.58 -4.42
N ILE A 133 -17.08 -8.24 -4.00
CA ILE A 133 -16.61 -8.53 -2.65
C ILE A 133 -17.40 -7.67 -1.67
N ARG A 134 -18.00 -8.31 -0.67
CA ARG A 134 -18.78 -7.62 0.36
C ARG A 134 -17.97 -7.56 1.63
N VAL A 135 -17.76 -6.34 2.15
CA VAL A 135 -17.05 -6.14 3.40
C VAL A 135 -17.99 -5.48 4.39
N GLN A 136 -18.15 -6.08 5.55
CA GLN A 136 -18.90 -5.50 6.65
C GLN A 136 -17.94 -4.71 7.54
N TYR A 137 -18.24 -3.43 7.72
CA TYR A 137 -17.47 -2.53 8.55
C TYR A 137 -18.26 -2.07 9.76
N GLU A 138 -17.57 -1.89 10.87
CA GLU A 138 -18.03 -1.11 12.01
C GLU A 138 -17.20 0.18 12.07
N PRO A 139 -17.76 1.35 11.69
CA PRO A 139 -17.03 2.62 11.72
C PRO A 139 -16.53 2.96 13.12
N LEU A 140 -15.29 3.45 13.20
CA LEU A 140 -14.65 3.89 14.44
C LEU A 140 -14.41 5.41 14.41
N PRO A 141 -14.24 6.06 15.57
CA PRO A 141 -13.91 7.49 15.62
C PRO A 141 -12.64 7.79 14.82
N VAL A 142 -12.71 8.82 13.98
CA VAL A 142 -11.60 9.24 13.12
C VAL A 142 -10.83 10.38 13.76
N VAL A 143 -9.54 10.45 13.50
CA VAL A 143 -8.68 11.59 13.88
C VAL A 143 -8.01 12.10 12.62
N LEU A 144 -8.26 13.36 12.27
CA LEU A 144 -7.78 13.98 11.03
C LEU A 144 -6.83 15.16 11.30
N ASP A 145 -6.74 15.61 12.55
CA ASP A 145 -5.85 16.68 12.97
C ASP A 145 -4.80 16.17 13.97
N VAL A 146 -3.56 16.64 13.83
CA VAL A 146 -2.44 16.19 14.66
C VAL A 146 -2.58 16.67 16.11
N ARG A 147 -3.17 17.85 16.35
CA ARG A 147 -3.38 18.36 17.72
C ARG A 147 -4.48 17.59 18.42
N GLU A 148 -5.55 17.23 17.71
CA GLU A 148 -6.60 16.34 18.23
C GLU A 148 -6.02 14.96 18.58
N ALA A 149 -5.09 14.43 17.77
CA ALA A 149 -4.42 13.16 18.03
C ALA A 149 -3.54 13.14 19.29
N MET A 150 -3.18 14.31 19.81
CA MET A 150 -2.35 14.47 21.02
C MET A 150 -3.16 14.67 22.29
N LEU A 151 -4.49 14.74 22.21
CA LEU A 151 -5.35 14.85 23.39
C LEU A 151 -5.38 13.53 24.16
N ASP A 152 -5.53 13.60 25.49
CA ASP A 152 -5.54 12.42 26.37
C ASP A 152 -6.70 11.45 26.04
N ASP A 153 -7.80 11.96 25.49
CA ASP A 153 -8.99 11.21 25.09
C ASP A 153 -9.02 10.88 23.59
N ALA A 154 -7.92 11.09 22.87
CA ALA A 154 -7.84 10.80 21.44
C ALA A 154 -8.08 9.31 21.15
N PRO A 155 -8.83 8.97 20.08
CA PRO A 155 -9.01 7.60 19.64
C PRO A 155 -7.67 6.89 19.39
N LEU A 156 -7.47 5.74 20.04
CA LEU A 156 -6.29 4.90 19.78
C LEU A 156 -6.39 4.24 18.40
N LEU A 157 -5.54 4.67 17.47
CA LEU A 157 -5.46 4.07 16.14
C LEU A 157 -4.84 2.68 16.17
N ASN A 158 -3.84 2.43 17.02
CA ASN A 158 -3.16 1.15 17.17
C ASN A 158 -3.02 0.81 18.66
N GLU A 159 -3.90 -0.04 19.18
CA GLU A 159 -3.97 -0.41 20.61
C GLU A 159 -2.70 -1.09 21.11
N ASN A 160 -1.96 -1.77 20.21
CA ASN A 160 -0.74 -2.51 20.55
C ASN A 160 0.55 -1.69 20.33
N LEU A 161 0.44 -0.46 19.83
CA LEU A 161 1.60 0.40 19.53
C LEU A 161 1.82 1.41 20.65
N PHE A 162 2.56 1.00 21.68
CA PHE A 162 2.87 1.83 22.85
C PHE A 162 4.38 1.88 23.12
N THR A 163 4.82 2.98 23.74
CA THR A 163 6.22 3.17 24.12
C THR A 163 6.64 2.12 25.15
N ARG A 164 7.64 1.31 24.80
CA ARG A 164 8.29 0.38 25.73
C ARG A 164 9.59 1.00 26.22
N SER A 165 9.80 1.04 27.54
CA SER A 165 11.08 1.47 28.14
C SER A 165 11.72 0.29 28.85
N MET A 166 12.97 -0.03 28.48
CA MET A 166 13.73 -1.14 29.06
C MET A 166 12.96 -2.48 29.07
N GLY A 167 12.18 -2.75 28.02
CA GLY A 167 11.39 -3.98 27.87
C GLY A 167 10.13 -4.05 28.74
N LYS A 168 9.78 -2.98 29.47
CA LYS A 168 8.52 -2.86 30.21
C LYS A 168 7.57 -1.93 29.47
N VAL A 169 6.28 -2.26 29.54
CA VAL A 169 5.21 -1.33 29.16
C VAL A 169 5.33 -0.13 30.11
N VAL A 170 5.56 1.06 29.56
CA VAL A 170 5.43 2.29 30.34
C VAL A 170 3.94 2.57 30.40
N SER A 171 3.26 2.04 31.43
CA SER A 171 1.92 2.51 31.78
C SER A 171 2.09 3.77 32.63
N ASP A 172 1.37 4.83 32.27
CA ASP A 172 1.09 5.92 33.22
C ASP A 172 0.28 5.41 34.43
#